data_AF-A0A939X5I9-F1
#
_entry.id   AF-A0A939X5I9-F1
#
_cell.length_a   1.000
_cell.length_b   1.000
_cell.length_c   1.000
_cell.angle_alpha   90.00
_cell.angle_beta   90.00
_cell.angle_gamma   90.00
#
_symmetry.space_group_name_H-M   'P 1'
#
loop_
_entity.id
_entity.type
_entity.pdbx_description
1 polymer ?
#
loop_
_entity_poly.entity_id
_entity_poly.type
_entity_poly.pdbx_seq_one_letter_code
_entity_poly.pdbx_strand_id
1 'polypeptide(L)'
;MNKRLLISLLFISCNLLFSVSAMAQTIQNGSKWWDGSVLYTAQVAASGEVTMNGIDAHEGGFRFMLSKDPSKQGRYTLTTDHPDAYMPVRGQLGWRVDYIRQDGMYFLAVRKPNNDVVWTLVLTPDNLENCIGQEQWAERQPVSEIITSMLLNTTYLAQFSKSDLRLMRNEILARRGWKFQSKDLQEHFGKQKWYKPVADNNTIKLSIIEQTNVQLIKSEEAVPDEERGYRDFSSGPEYNSELRALVNGQKGQFPGGLDDDGRGPDEIDDAGTYTVHTEKEFLAALGNGRTVIIAKDTHLNLSRVLENQSLFTNVKGRRWSSDASASIGSQPLVISESETDGQQLALVNFKELVIKGEKNSSIEVDPRYSFCLYFINCEHCEVHNLTIGHTEGGFCSGGVIGVRGGRMNVIKDCDLYGCGTYGIDARQTNDLGVINTSIHDCTYGILQFNGCMAVKFTKCDFFNNREYGLVESWGSEGVVFDDCRFFANWGDSKLFYFDTTFYLMGCKIYHPTQNLGTMNMADQSGKKNFFSPNPLDKDIKARNIGPQ
;
A
#
# COMPACT_ATOMS: atom_id res chain seq x y z
N MET A 1 -28.59 21.98 -58.01
CA MET A 1 -29.37 23.15 -57.56
C MET A 1 -30.68 22.59 -57.00
N ASN A 2 -31.14 22.78 -55.76
CA ASN A 2 -31.02 23.91 -54.86
C ASN A 2 -31.02 23.46 -53.39
N LYS A 3 -30.42 24.30 -52.55
CA LYS A 3 -30.39 24.25 -51.09
C LYS A 3 -31.74 24.71 -50.48
N ARG A 4 -32.01 24.19 -49.28
CA ARG A 4 -32.43 24.90 -48.04
C ARG A 4 -33.93 25.06 -47.69
N LEU A 5 -34.15 24.94 -46.36
CA LEU A 5 -35.26 25.37 -45.48
C LEU A 5 -36.50 24.44 -45.42
N LEU A 6 -37.16 24.17 -44.27
CA LEU A 6 -36.94 24.36 -42.82
C LEU A 6 -38.14 23.67 -42.08
N ILE A 7 -37.95 23.17 -40.85
CA ILE A 7 -38.91 23.07 -39.70
C ILE A 7 -40.04 21.99 -39.65
N SER A 8 -39.87 21.10 -38.64
CA SER A 8 -40.85 20.59 -37.63
C SER A 8 -42.03 19.71 -38.07
N LEU A 9 -42.50 18.67 -37.35
CA LEU A 9 -42.66 18.42 -35.90
C LEU A 9 -42.63 16.91 -35.58
N LEU A 10 -42.23 16.61 -34.34
CA LEU A 10 -42.64 15.52 -33.43
C LEU A 10 -42.36 14.05 -33.81
N PHE A 11 -41.31 13.50 -33.20
CA PHE A 11 -41.42 12.22 -32.50
C PHE A 11 -40.83 12.38 -31.08
N ILE A 12 -41.69 12.25 -30.08
CA ILE A 12 -41.37 12.33 -28.67
C ILE A 12 -40.66 11.04 -28.28
N SER A 13 -39.32 11.11 -28.15
CA SER A 13 -38.53 10.11 -27.46
C SER A 13 -38.62 10.35 -25.95
N CYS A 14 -39.39 9.53 -25.26
CA CYS A 14 -39.41 9.49 -23.80
C CYS A 14 -38.17 8.72 -23.30
N ASN A 15 -36.99 9.33 -23.45
CA ASN A 15 -35.80 8.91 -22.71
C ASN A 15 -35.91 9.52 -21.32
N LEU A 16 -36.27 8.69 -20.33
CA LEU A 16 -36.00 9.04 -18.94
C LEU A 16 -34.47 9.16 -18.82
N LEU A 17 -34.01 10.40 -18.75
CA LEU A 17 -32.68 10.79 -18.32
C LEU A 17 -32.44 10.21 -16.92
N PHE A 18 -31.80 9.04 -16.84
CA PHE A 18 -30.86 8.83 -15.75
C PHE A 18 -29.67 9.74 -16.03
N SER A 19 -29.76 10.99 -15.57
CA SER A 19 -28.57 11.76 -15.29
C SER A 19 -27.84 11.00 -14.19
N VAL A 20 -26.90 10.14 -14.59
CA VAL A 20 -25.77 9.81 -13.72
C VAL A 20 -25.16 11.17 -13.42
N SER A 21 -25.44 11.71 -12.25
CA SER A 21 -24.66 12.81 -11.71
C SER A 21 -23.26 12.23 -11.61
N ALA A 22 -22.42 12.52 -12.60
CA ALA A 22 -20.99 12.35 -12.48
C ALA A 22 -20.61 13.12 -11.21
N MET A 23 -20.38 12.42 -10.11
CA MET A 23 -19.74 13.02 -8.95
C MET A 23 -18.40 13.51 -9.48
N ALA A 24 -18.35 14.81 -9.73
CA ALA A 24 -17.44 15.40 -10.69
C ALA A 24 -16.00 15.24 -10.21
N GLN A 25 -15.08 15.13 -11.16
CA GLN A 25 -13.63 15.22 -10.93
C GLN A 25 -13.31 16.63 -10.39
N THR A 26 -13.48 16.80 -9.07
CA THR A 26 -13.34 18.07 -8.38
C THR A 26 -12.62 17.89 -7.06
N ILE A 27 -11.74 18.84 -6.74
CA ILE A 27 -11.12 18.97 -5.43
C ILE A 27 -12.22 19.17 -4.38
N GLN A 28 -12.16 18.40 -3.30
CA GLN A 28 -13.15 18.44 -2.22
C GLN A 28 -12.70 19.38 -1.12
N ASN A 29 -13.65 20.05 -0.45
CA ASN A 29 -13.34 20.87 0.72
C ASN A 29 -12.75 19.99 1.84
N GLY A 30 -11.63 20.40 2.42
CA GLY A 30 -10.91 19.65 3.45
C GLY A 30 -10.00 18.53 2.93
N SER A 31 -9.97 18.25 1.62
CA SER A 31 -9.04 17.27 1.06
C SER A 31 -7.59 17.71 1.23
N LYS A 32 -6.68 16.76 1.52
CA LYS A 32 -5.26 17.05 1.71
C LYS A 32 -4.43 16.54 0.55
N TRP A 33 -3.37 17.26 0.21
CA TRP A 33 -2.57 17.03 -0.98
C TRP A 33 -1.09 17.19 -0.66
N TRP A 34 -0.31 16.13 -0.86
CA TRP A 34 1.12 16.06 -0.59
C TRP A 34 1.93 16.29 -1.86
N ASP A 35 2.94 17.16 -1.79
CA ASP A 35 3.81 17.46 -2.93
C ASP A 35 5.26 17.00 -2.76
N GLY A 36 5.54 16.19 -1.75
CA GLY A 36 6.90 15.78 -1.38
C GLY A 36 7.54 16.62 -0.28
N SER A 37 6.99 17.78 0.07
CA SER A 37 7.53 18.62 1.16
C SER A 37 6.47 19.32 1.98
N VAL A 38 5.39 19.76 1.33
CA VAL A 38 4.31 20.54 1.91
C VAL A 38 3.01 19.75 1.82
N LEU A 39 2.29 19.68 2.93
CA LEU A 39 0.94 19.11 2.97
C LEU A 39 -0.10 20.24 2.87
N TYR A 40 -0.81 20.29 1.74
CA TYR A 40 -1.83 21.29 1.48
C TYR A 40 -3.22 20.80 1.83
N THR A 41 -4.00 21.61 2.55
CA THR A 41 -5.44 21.39 2.76
C THR A 41 -6.24 22.33 1.86
N ALA A 42 -7.15 21.74 1.06
CA ALA A 42 -8.01 22.47 0.15
C ALA A 42 -9.21 23.11 0.88
N GLN A 43 -9.45 24.38 0.66
CA GLN A 43 -10.67 25.09 1.04
C GLN A 43 -11.43 25.49 -0.22
N VAL A 44 -12.62 24.93 -0.41
CA VAL A 44 -13.41 25.13 -1.65
C VAL A 44 -14.56 26.09 -1.37
N ALA A 45 -14.54 27.25 -2.04
CA ALA A 45 -15.60 28.24 -1.96
C ALA A 45 -16.84 27.81 -2.74
N ALA A 46 -18.00 28.40 -2.44
CA ALA A 46 -19.25 28.14 -3.17
C ALA A 46 -19.16 28.49 -4.67
N SER A 47 -18.27 29.42 -5.05
CA SER A 47 -17.95 29.76 -6.43
C SER A 47 -17.20 28.64 -7.18
N GLY A 48 -16.72 27.61 -6.48
CA GLY A 48 -15.86 26.56 -7.02
C GLY A 48 -14.37 26.90 -7.06
N GLU A 49 -13.99 28.08 -6.54
CA GLU A 49 -12.61 28.48 -6.33
C GLU A 49 -12.01 27.72 -5.15
N VAL A 50 -10.76 27.27 -5.30
CA VAL A 50 -10.07 26.44 -4.30
C VAL A 50 -8.86 27.19 -3.78
N THR A 51 -8.76 27.36 -2.46
CA THR A 51 -7.55 27.82 -1.78
C THR A 51 -6.80 26.62 -1.23
N MET A 52 -5.53 26.47 -1.57
CA MET A 52 -4.65 25.42 -1.07
C MET A 52 -3.76 26.02 0.01
N ASN A 53 -3.94 25.59 1.27
CA ASN A 53 -3.17 26.09 2.41
C ASN A 53 -2.22 25.00 2.90
N GLY A 54 -0.92 25.26 2.87
CA GLY A 54 0.14 24.29 3.11
C GLY A 54 0.92 24.53 4.40
N ILE A 55 1.36 23.41 4.98
CA ILE A 55 2.28 23.33 6.12
C ILE A 55 3.43 22.39 5.78
N ASP A 56 4.64 22.72 6.22
CA ASP A 56 5.81 21.84 6.16
C ASP A 56 6.35 21.54 7.57
N ALA A 57 7.48 20.82 7.65
CA ALA A 57 8.09 20.39 8.91
C ALA A 57 8.58 21.52 9.83
N HIS A 58 8.73 22.73 9.30
CA HIS A 58 9.36 23.86 9.98
C HIS A 58 8.40 25.04 10.13
N GLU A 59 7.66 25.37 9.08
CA GLU A 59 6.85 26.57 8.95
C GLU A 59 5.52 26.30 8.21
N GLY A 60 4.55 27.18 8.43
CA GLY A 60 3.30 27.20 7.68
C GLY A 60 3.19 28.46 6.82
N GLY A 61 2.16 28.53 5.97
CA GLY A 61 1.86 29.74 5.20
C GLY A 61 2.09 29.62 3.70
N PHE A 62 2.41 28.43 3.20
CA PHE A 62 2.38 28.14 1.77
C PHE A 62 0.94 28.27 1.28
N ARG A 63 0.68 29.11 0.28
CA ARG A 63 -0.68 29.32 -0.22
C ARG A 63 -0.70 29.56 -1.71
N PHE A 64 -1.65 28.93 -2.39
CA PHE A 64 -1.99 29.23 -3.78
C PHE A 64 -3.48 28.95 -4.04
N MET A 65 -4.01 29.46 -5.15
CA MET A 65 -5.40 29.26 -5.51
C MET A 65 -5.56 28.56 -6.85
N LEU A 66 -6.71 27.91 -7.02
CA LEU A 66 -7.11 27.24 -8.23
C LEU A 66 -8.52 27.68 -8.62
N SER A 67 -8.66 28.22 -9.82
CA SER A 67 -9.96 28.53 -10.42
C SER A 67 -10.38 27.41 -11.37
N LYS A 68 -11.56 26.85 -11.15
CA LYS A 68 -12.10 25.74 -11.95
C LYS A 68 -12.46 26.21 -13.36
N ASP A 69 -12.02 25.47 -14.38
CA ASP A 69 -12.46 25.69 -15.76
C ASP A 69 -13.91 25.18 -15.92
N PRO A 70 -14.90 26.06 -16.18
CA PRO A 70 -16.30 25.65 -16.28
C PRO A 70 -16.56 24.78 -17.52
N SER A 71 -15.67 24.81 -18.51
CA SER A 71 -15.82 24.07 -19.77
C SER A 71 -15.22 22.67 -19.72
N LYS A 72 -14.39 22.35 -18.72
CA LYS A 72 -13.64 21.09 -18.64
C LYS A 72 -13.60 20.54 -17.21
N GLN A 73 -14.22 19.38 -17.01
CA GLN A 73 -14.16 18.65 -15.73
C GLN A 73 -12.71 18.31 -15.36
N GLY A 74 -12.37 18.38 -14.07
CA GLY A 74 -11.02 18.12 -13.58
C GLY A 74 -9.96 19.15 -13.96
N ARG A 75 -10.34 20.27 -14.60
CA ARG A 75 -9.37 21.30 -15.02
C ARG A 75 -9.49 22.56 -14.19
N TYR A 76 -8.32 23.09 -13.85
CA TYR A 76 -8.14 24.29 -13.06
C TYR A 76 -7.05 25.18 -13.67
N THR A 77 -7.02 26.42 -13.20
CA THR A 77 -5.98 27.41 -13.52
C THR A 77 -5.38 27.93 -12.22
N LEU A 78 -4.05 28.03 -12.15
CA LEU A 78 -3.36 28.67 -11.03
C LEU A 78 -3.74 30.15 -10.95
N THR A 79 -4.25 30.56 -9.80
CA THR A 79 -4.65 31.93 -9.48
C THR A 79 -4.09 32.34 -8.12
N THR A 80 -4.29 33.61 -7.75
CA THR A 80 -3.94 34.16 -6.44
C THR A 80 -4.92 35.27 -6.08
N ASP A 81 -5.20 35.44 -4.79
CA ASP A 81 -5.85 36.62 -4.22
C ASP A 81 -4.82 37.69 -3.79
N HIS A 82 -3.53 37.37 -3.87
CA HIS A 82 -2.40 38.23 -3.54
C HIS A 82 -1.39 38.24 -4.69
N PRO A 83 -1.40 39.25 -5.58
CA PRO A 83 -0.55 39.31 -6.76
C PRO A 83 0.95 39.23 -6.46
N ASP A 84 1.37 39.70 -5.28
CA ASP A 84 2.76 39.73 -4.83
C ASP A 84 3.16 38.51 -3.98
N ALA A 85 2.26 37.54 -3.78
CA ALA A 85 2.55 36.35 -3.00
C ALA A 85 3.51 35.40 -3.73
N TYR A 86 4.46 34.84 -2.98
CA TYR A 86 5.34 33.77 -3.46
C TYR A 86 4.50 32.56 -3.89
N MET A 87 4.73 32.05 -5.10
CA MET A 87 4.08 30.84 -5.59
C MET A 87 4.84 29.62 -5.05
N PRO A 88 4.22 28.79 -4.19
CA PRO A 88 4.93 27.71 -3.52
C PRO A 88 5.11 26.46 -4.41
N VAL A 89 4.49 26.46 -5.59
CA VAL A 89 4.67 25.44 -6.63
C VAL A 89 5.47 26.04 -7.78
N ARG A 90 6.19 25.22 -8.55
CA ARG A 90 6.95 25.67 -9.73
C ARG A 90 6.04 25.99 -10.94
N GLY A 91 5.10 26.89 -10.75
CA GLY A 91 4.10 27.34 -11.72
C GLY A 91 3.99 28.86 -11.81
N GLN A 92 3.28 29.36 -12.82
CA GLN A 92 2.93 30.77 -12.95
C GLN A 92 1.41 30.95 -12.97
N LEU A 93 0.94 32.13 -12.58
CA LEU A 93 -0.46 32.48 -12.70
C LEU A 93 -0.96 32.27 -14.13
N GLY A 94 -2.16 31.71 -14.26
CA GLY A 94 -2.72 31.35 -15.55
C GLY A 94 -2.30 29.97 -16.07
N TRP A 95 -1.32 29.29 -15.44
CA TRP A 95 -0.94 27.94 -15.85
C TRP A 95 -2.00 26.92 -15.46
N ARG A 96 -2.07 25.86 -16.26
CA ARG A 96 -3.10 24.82 -16.11
C ARG A 96 -2.75 23.88 -14.97
N VAL A 97 -3.77 23.44 -14.24
CA VAL A 97 -3.68 22.31 -13.30
C VAL A 97 -4.75 21.29 -13.70
N ASP A 98 -4.33 20.06 -14.00
CA ASP A 98 -5.24 18.96 -14.27
C ASP A 98 -5.34 18.05 -13.04
N TYR A 99 -6.55 17.80 -12.55
CA TYR A 99 -6.86 16.70 -11.63
C TYR A 99 -6.91 15.42 -12.47
N ILE A 100 -6.02 14.48 -12.17
CA ILE A 100 -5.95 13.16 -12.78
C ILE A 100 -6.43 12.10 -11.77
N ARG A 101 -7.35 11.23 -12.21
CA ARG A 101 -7.82 10.05 -11.46
C ARG A 101 -7.62 8.83 -12.36
N GLN A 102 -6.71 7.95 -12.01
CA GLN A 102 -6.45 6.74 -12.79
C GLN A 102 -5.72 5.70 -11.94
N ASP A 103 -6.10 4.42 -12.08
CA ASP A 103 -5.47 3.27 -11.44
C ASP A 103 -5.37 3.41 -9.89
N GLY A 104 -6.40 3.96 -9.26
CA GLY A 104 -6.44 4.16 -7.81
C GLY A 104 -5.64 5.36 -7.30
N MET A 105 -4.96 6.10 -8.19
CA MET A 105 -4.25 7.33 -7.83
C MET A 105 -5.02 8.59 -8.20
N TYR A 106 -4.90 9.58 -7.32
CA TYR A 106 -5.57 10.87 -7.40
C TYR A 106 -4.53 11.95 -7.21
N PHE A 107 -4.27 12.75 -8.24
CA PHE A 107 -3.25 13.80 -8.14
C PHE A 107 -3.56 15.01 -9.00
N LEU A 108 -2.99 16.14 -8.61
CA LEU A 108 -2.96 17.38 -9.38
C LEU A 108 -1.64 17.45 -10.12
N ALA A 109 -1.68 17.82 -11.40
CA ALA A 109 -0.49 18.09 -12.20
C ALA A 109 -0.51 19.54 -12.68
N VAL A 110 0.45 20.34 -12.22
CA VAL A 110 0.68 21.71 -12.71
C VAL A 110 1.44 21.63 -14.02
N ARG A 111 0.98 22.37 -15.04
CA ARG A 111 1.49 22.26 -16.41
C ARG A 111 1.80 23.60 -17.04
N LYS A 112 2.91 23.62 -17.77
CA LYS A 112 3.26 24.70 -18.71
C LYS A 112 2.24 24.79 -19.85
N PRO A 113 2.20 25.92 -20.59
CA PRO A 113 1.36 26.05 -21.79
C PRO A 113 1.61 24.97 -22.87
N ASN A 114 2.83 24.42 -22.91
CA ASN A 114 3.20 23.32 -23.82
C ASN A 114 2.79 21.92 -23.33
N ASN A 115 2.05 21.81 -22.21
CA ASN A 115 1.61 20.60 -21.50
C ASN A 115 2.64 19.87 -20.63
N ASP A 116 3.89 20.31 -20.57
CA ASP A 116 4.88 19.68 -19.69
C ASP A 116 4.46 19.85 -18.21
N VAL A 117 4.55 18.76 -17.45
CA VAL A 117 4.33 18.77 -15.99
C VAL A 117 5.54 19.36 -15.31
N VAL A 118 5.30 20.24 -14.34
CA VAL A 118 6.32 20.95 -13.56
C VAL A 118 6.16 20.78 -12.05
N TRP A 119 5.00 20.28 -11.62
CA TRP A 119 4.70 20.02 -10.21
C TRP A 119 3.57 19.01 -10.11
N THR A 120 3.57 18.24 -9.03
CA THR A 120 2.56 17.23 -8.74
C THR A 120 2.15 17.30 -7.28
N LEU A 121 0.87 17.11 -7.00
CA LEU A 121 0.36 16.95 -5.64
C LEU A 121 -0.53 15.72 -5.58
N VAL A 122 -0.22 14.75 -4.72
CA VAL A 122 -1.00 13.52 -4.55
C VAL A 122 -2.03 13.72 -3.45
N LEU A 123 -3.28 13.34 -3.71
CA LEU A 123 -4.33 13.31 -2.67
C LEU A 123 -3.93 12.31 -1.61
N THR A 124 -3.98 12.71 -0.34
CA THR A 124 -3.62 11.86 0.77
C THR A 124 -4.58 12.04 1.96
N PRO A 125 -4.93 10.97 2.70
CA PRO A 125 -5.64 11.10 3.98
C PRO A 125 -4.69 11.48 5.13
N ASP A 126 -3.38 11.35 4.93
CA ASP A 126 -2.35 11.41 5.97
C ASP A 126 -2.20 12.79 6.63
N ASN A 127 -1.50 12.80 7.75
CA ASN A 127 -0.96 14.02 8.35
C ASN A 127 0.46 14.30 7.79
N LEU A 128 1.01 15.46 8.13
CA LEU A 128 2.31 15.89 7.61
C LEU A 128 3.44 14.93 8.00
N GLU A 129 3.45 14.43 9.23
CA GLU A 129 4.47 13.51 9.73
C GLU A 129 4.51 12.20 8.93
N ASN A 130 3.34 11.61 8.65
CA ASN A 130 3.22 10.41 7.81
C ASN A 130 3.66 10.67 6.37
N CYS A 131 3.30 11.82 5.79
CA CYS A 131 3.72 12.20 4.45
C CYS A 131 5.25 12.34 4.35
N ILE A 132 5.88 12.95 5.35
CA ILE A 132 7.33 13.04 5.46
C ILE A 132 7.96 11.64 5.58
N GLY A 133 7.35 10.75 6.38
CA GLY A 133 7.80 9.36 6.50
C GLY A 133 7.70 8.56 5.18
N GLN A 134 6.65 8.79 4.39
CA GLN A 134 6.52 8.21 3.04
C GLN A 134 7.57 8.75 2.09
N GLU A 135 7.83 10.07 2.13
CA GLU A 135 8.87 10.69 1.31
C GLU A 135 10.24 10.10 1.63
N GLN A 136 10.63 10.07 2.91
CA GLN A 136 11.90 9.49 3.36
C GLN A 136 12.02 8.00 3.03
N TRP A 137 10.91 7.28 2.94
CA TRP A 137 10.92 5.90 2.47
C TRP A 137 11.22 5.82 0.98
N ALA A 138 10.53 6.62 0.16
CA ALA A 138 10.75 6.66 -1.29
C ALA A 138 12.22 7.01 -1.61
N GLU A 139 12.81 7.97 -0.89
CA GLU A 139 14.23 8.36 -0.97
C GLU A 139 15.22 7.22 -0.72
N ARG A 140 14.81 6.21 0.06
CA ARG A 140 15.63 5.04 0.39
C ARG A 140 15.41 3.86 -0.55
N GLN A 141 14.42 3.93 -1.43
CA GLN A 141 14.13 2.84 -2.36
C GLN A 141 15.04 2.91 -3.60
N PRO A 142 15.31 1.76 -4.26
CA PRO A 142 15.98 1.75 -5.55
C PRO A 142 15.22 2.62 -6.56
N VAL A 143 15.93 3.57 -7.17
CA VAL A 143 15.34 4.50 -8.13
C VAL A 143 14.59 3.77 -9.24
N SER A 144 15.13 2.63 -9.70
CA SER A 144 14.51 1.79 -10.74
C SER A 144 13.13 1.22 -10.38
N GLU A 145 12.80 1.13 -9.10
CA GLU A 145 11.50 0.63 -8.61
C GLU A 145 10.49 1.77 -8.48
N ILE A 146 10.93 2.92 -7.97
CA ILE A 146 10.07 4.10 -7.77
C ILE A 146 9.65 4.74 -9.10
N ILE A 147 10.58 4.92 -10.04
CA ILE A 147 10.36 5.77 -11.23
C ILE A 147 9.21 5.30 -12.15
N THR A 148 8.80 4.02 -12.07
CA THR A 148 7.68 3.46 -12.86
C THR A 148 6.41 3.17 -12.06
N SER A 149 6.51 3.09 -10.73
CA SER A 149 5.42 2.61 -9.86
C SER A 149 4.82 3.70 -8.96
N MET A 150 5.58 4.76 -8.67
CA MET A 150 5.18 5.86 -7.80
C MET A 150 5.21 7.18 -8.56
N LEU A 151 4.27 8.08 -8.26
CA LEU A 151 4.31 9.44 -8.79
C LEU A 151 5.43 10.21 -8.09
N LEU A 152 6.41 10.67 -8.86
CA LEU A 152 7.54 11.43 -8.35
C LEU A 152 7.13 12.87 -8.05
N ASN A 153 7.91 13.52 -7.19
CA ASN A 153 7.77 14.92 -6.86
C ASN A 153 9.13 15.64 -6.92
N THR A 154 9.12 16.97 -6.78
CA THR A 154 10.34 17.76 -6.92
C THR A 154 11.32 17.60 -5.75
N THR A 155 10.85 17.30 -4.54
CA THR A 155 11.69 17.04 -3.37
C THR A 155 12.54 15.79 -3.58
N TYR A 156 11.92 14.70 -4.03
CA TYR A 156 12.62 13.49 -4.42
C TYR A 156 13.66 13.77 -5.52
N LEU A 157 13.25 14.46 -6.59
CA LEU A 157 14.12 14.74 -7.74
C LEU A 157 15.28 15.70 -7.41
N ALA A 158 15.16 16.53 -6.38
CA ALA A 158 16.20 17.45 -5.93
C ALA A 158 17.47 16.73 -5.43
N GLN A 159 17.40 15.43 -5.14
CA GLN A 159 18.55 14.65 -4.65
C GLN A 159 19.50 14.20 -5.76
N PHE A 160 19.05 14.25 -7.01
CA PHE A 160 19.76 13.66 -8.14
C PHE A 160 20.46 14.73 -8.97
N SER A 161 21.64 14.45 -9.52
CA SER A 161 22.26 15.38 -10.47
C SER A 161 21.45 15.46 -11.77
N LYS A 162 21.65 16.49 -12.59
CA LYS A 162 21.01 16.56 -13.92
C LYS A 162 21.34 15.36 -14.82
N SER A 163 22.56 14.81 -14.69
CA SER A 163 22.94 13.57 -15.37
C SER A 163 22.13 12.37 -14.88
N ASP A 164 21.89 12.27 -13.58
CA ASP A 164 21.09 11.19 -12.99
C ASP A 164 19.64 11.30 -13.41
N LEU A 165 19.05 12.51 -13.35
CA LEU A 165 17.70 12.79 -13.86
C LEU A 165 17.55 12.34 -15.32
N ARG A 166 18.55 12.64 -16.16
CA ARG A 166 18.57 12.18 -17.54
C ARG A 166 18.57 10.66 -17.64
N LEU A 167 19.33 9.96 -16.81
CA LEU A 167 19.33 8.49 -16.78
C LEU A 167 17.98 7.95 -16.29
N MET A 168 17.42 8.48 -15.20
CA MET A 168 16.11 8.10 -14.64
C MET A 168 14.99 8.21 -15.67
N ARG A 169 14.86 9.37 -16.33
CA ARG A 169 13.86 9.57 -17.38
C ARG A 169 14.01 8.54 -18.49
N ASN A 170 15.24 8.29 -18.93
CA ASN A 170 15.49 7.35 -20.01
C ASN A 170 15.36 5.90 -19.56
N GLU A 171 15.53 5.57 -18.28
CA GLU A 171 15.26 4.23 -17.77
C GLU A 171 13.76 3.90 -17.87
N ILE A 172 12.86 4.83 -17.52
CA ILE A 172 11.41 4.65 -17.73
C ILE A 172 11.11 4.26 -19.19
N LEU A 173 11.75 4.96 -20.14
CA LEU A 173 11.60 4.66 -21.57
C LEU A 173 12.25 3.30 -21.93
N ALA A 174 13.42 3.01 -21.40
CA ALA A 174 14.16 1.77 -21.64
C ALA A 174 13.39 0.53 -21.16
N ARG A 175 12.74 0.61 -19.99
CA ARG A 175 11.88 -0.46 -19.42
C ARG A 175 10.72 -0.82 -20.34
N ARG A 176 10.25 0.15 -21.13
CA ARG A 176 9.22 -0.04 -22.17
C ARG A 176 9.80 -0.38 -23.55
N GLY A 177 11.11 -0.61 -23.64
CA GLY A 177 11.81 -1.03 -24.85
C GLY A 177 12.17 0.12 -25.78
N TRP A 178 12.25 1.37 -25.30
CA TRP A 178 12.60 2.50 -26.15
C TRP A 178 13.97 2.31 -26.81
N LYS A 179 14.01 2.38 -28.13
CA LYS A 179 15.24 2.30 -28.92
C LYS A 179 15.92 3.67 -28.94
N PHE A 180 17.05 3.79 -28.24
CA PHE A 180 17.82 5.03 -28.16
C PHE A 180 18.64 5.29 -29.43
N GLN A 181 18.76 6.57 -29.81
CA GLN A 181 19.70 7.03 -30.85
C GLN A 181 21.01 7.55 -30.25
N SER A 182 20.98 7.97 -28.98
CA SER A 182 22.13 8.50 -28.26
C SER A 182 23.11 7.38 -27.96
N LYS A 183 24.37 7.52 -28.40
CA LYS A 183 25.39 6.47 -28.28
C LYS A 183 25.66 6.10 -26.81
N ASP A 184 25.77 7.09 -25.94
CA ASP A 184 25.94 6.91 -24.49
C ASP A 184 24.80 6.12 -23.85
N LEU A 185 23.53 6.40 -24.22
CA LEU A 185 22.37 5.68 -23.69
C LEU A 185 22.27 4.26 -24.26
N GLN A 186 22.65 4.05 -25.53
CA GLN A 186 22.77 2.72 -26.11
C GLN A 186 23.83 1.90 -25.38
N GLU A 187 25.01 2.48 -25.12
CA GLU A 187 26.09 1.81 -24.39
C GLU A 187 25.72 1.55 -22.92
N HIS A 188 25.00 2.48 -22.27
CA HIS A 188 24.55 2.34 -20.89
C HIS A 188 23.44 1.27 -20.76
N PHE A 189 22.32 1.43 -21.45
CA PHE A 189 21.20 0.49 -21.36
C PHE A 189 21.45 -0.83 -22.08
N GLY A 190 22.30 -0.86 -23.11
CA GLY A 190 22.68 -2.08 -23.82
C GLY A 190 23.46 -3.09 -22.96
N LYS A 191 24.06 -2.65 -21.84
CA LYS A 191 24.68 -3.53 -20.84
C LYS A 191 23.65 -4.17 -19.90
N GLN A 192 22.44 -3.64 -19.85
CA GLN A 192 21.39 -4.12 -18.96
C GLN A 192 20.70 -5.34 -19.54
N LYS A 193 20.77 -6.48 -18.85
CA LYS A 193 20.19 -7.76 -19.32
C LYS A 193 18.68 -7.68 -19.58
N TRP A 194 17.98 -6.79 -18.88
CA TRP A 194 16.54 -6.59 -19.01
C TRP A 194 16.15 -5.70 -20.19
N TYR A 195 17.07 -4.92 -20.77
CA TYR A 195 16.75 -3.98 -21.84
C TYR A 195 16.60 -4.70 -23.18
N LYS A 196 15.41 -4.59 -23.76
CA LYS A 196 15.08 -5.18 -25.06
C LYS A 196 14.43 -4.11 -25.95
N PRO A 197 15.17 -3.47 -26.86
CA PRO A 197 14.61 -2.41 -27.71
C PRO A 197 13.56 -2.95 -28.68
N VAL A 198 12.45 -2.24 -28.82
CA VAL A 198 11.43 -2.53 -29.82
C VAL A 198 11.88 -2.10 -31.22
N ALA A 199 11.19 -2.62 -32.25
CA ALA A 199 11.46 -2.24 -33.64
C ALA A 199 11.05 -0.79 -33.94
N ASP A 200 9.92 -0.34 -33.37
CA ASP A 200 9.35 1.00 -33.55
C ASP A 200 8.90 1.59 -32.21
N ASN A 201 9.48 2.73 -31.83
CA ASN A 201 9.14 3.40 -30.57
C ASN A 201 7.67 3.87 -30.50
N ASN A 202 6.97 4.02 -31.63
CA ASN A 202 5.57 4.43 -31.63
C ASN A 202 4.62 3.40 -31.00
N THR A 203 5.08 2.14 -30.84
CA THR A 203 4.29 1.09 -30.19
C THR A 203 4.32 1.19 -28.66
N ILE A 204 5.19 2.05 -28.10
CA ILE A 204 5.36 2.17 -26.65
C ILE A 204 4.16 2.89 -26.04
N LYS A 205 3.62 2.30 -24.97
CA LYS A 205 2.58 2.89 -24.13
C LYS A 205 3.14 3.03 -22.71
N LEU A 206 3.19 4.26 -22.24
CA LEU A 206 3.52 4.58 -20.85
C LEU A 206 2.24 4.57 -20.03
N SER A 207 2.35 4.14 -18.77
CA SER A 207 1.31 4.40 -17.78
C SER A 207 1.19 5.91 -17.52
N ILE A 208 0.12 6.34 -16.87
CA ILE A 208 -0.05 7.74 -16.50
C ILE A 208 1.05 8.21 -15.53
N ILE A 209 1.54 7.33 -14.67
CA ILE A 209 2.65 7.56 -13.74
C ILE A 209 3.93 7.81 -14.53
N GLU A 210 4.28 6.86 -15.40
CA GLU A 210 5.49 6.93 -16.22
C GLU A 210 5.49 8.16 -17.13
N GLN A 211 4.35 8.46 -17.76
CA GLN A 211 4.21 9.65 -18.60
C GLN A 211 4.41 10.93 -17.79
N THR A 212 3.82 11.01 -16.60
CA THR A 212 3.93 12.18 -15.73
C THR A 212 5.34 12.35 -15.19
N ASN A 213 5.96 11.26 -14.71
CA ASN A 213 7.34 11.25 -14.24
C ASN A 213 8.33 11.66 -15.34
N VAL A 214 8.17 11.14 -16.56
CA VAL A 214 9.01 11.56 -17.70
C VAL A 214 8.91 13.06 -17.97
N GLN A 215 7.69 13.62 -17.90
CA GLN A 215 7.46 15.05 -18.09
C GLN A 215 8.07 15.87 -16.95
N LEU A 216 7.84 15.46 -15.70
CA LEU A 216 8.36 16.14 -14.51
C LEU A 216 9.89 16.12 -14.48
N ILE A 217 10.52 14.95 -14.64
CA ILE A 217 11.99 14.82 -14.67
C ILE A 217 12.61 15.67 -15.78
N LYS A 218 12.02 15.65 -16.98
CA LYS A 218 12.47 16.50 -18.09
C LYS A 218 12.37 18.00 -17.74
N SER A 219 11.37 18.40 -16.97
CA SER A 219 11.25 19.77 -16.50
C SER A 219 12.34 20.12 -15.48
N GLU A 220 12.65 19.22 -14.54
CA GLU A 220 13.70 19.38 -13.53
C GLU A 220 15.09 19.46 -14.14
N GLU A 221 15.38 18.70 -15.21
CA GLU A 221 16.65 18.76 -15.95
C GLU A 221 16.98 20.19 -16.45
N ALA A 222 15.95 21.00 -16.70
CA ALA A 222 16.09 22.37 -17.21
C ALA A 222 16.19 23.42 -16.10
N VAL A 223 15.93 23.07 -14.84
CA VAL A 223 15.96 24.02 -13.72
C VAL A 223 17.37 24.12 -13.12
N PRO A 224 17.87 25.33 -12.80
CA PRO A 224 19.16 25.50 -12.12
C PRO A 224 19.25 24.71 -10.81
N ASP A 225 20.46 24.27 -10.45
CA ASP A 225 20.66 23.38 -9.30
C ASP A 225 20.35 24.09 -7.97
N GLU A 226 20.62 25.39 -7.93
CA GLU A 226 20.32 26.27 -6.82
C GLU A 226 18.80 26.43 -6.62
N GLU A 227 18.04 26.46 -7.72
CA GLU A 227 16.58 26.65 -7.69
C GLU A 227 15.82 25.35 -7.39
N ARG A 228 16.37 24.19 -7.78
CA ARG A 228 15.79 22.89 -7.44
C ARG A 228 16.16 22.39 -6.05
N GLY A 229 17.03 23.10 -5.31
CA GLY A 229 17.46 22.71 -3.98
C GLY A 229 18.48 21.56 -3.96
N TYR A 230 19.14 21.29 -5.08
CA TYR A 230 20.16 20.25 -5.14
C TYR A 230 21.41 20.65 -4.38
N ARG A 231 21.88 19.72 -3.55
CA ARG A 231 23.14 19.87 -2.82
C ARG A 231 24.09 18.77 -3.28
N ASP A 232 25.23 19.18 -3.82
CA ASP A 232 26.32 18.26 -4.13
C ASP A 232 27.02 17.88 -2.82
N PHE A 233 26.66 16.72 -2.25
CA PHE A 233 27.25 16.22 -1.01
C PHE A 233 28.63 15.57 -1.19
N SER A 234 29.22 15.60 -2.39
CA SER A 234 30.47 14.89 -2.72
C SER A 234 31.73 15.32 -1.92
N SER A 235 31.61 16.26 -0.98
CA SER A 235 32.72 16.77 -0.15
C SER A 235 32.51 16.70 1.38
N GLY A 236 31.46 16.03 1.90
CA GLY A 236 31.17 15.92 3.34
C GLY A 236 31.46 14.54 3.98
N PRO A 237 31.67 14.42 5.31
CA PRO A 237 32.07 13.17 5.97
C PRO A 237 31.00 12.06 6.02
N GLU A 238 29.73 12.40 5.75
CA GLU A 238 28.57 11.47 5.79
C GLU A 238 28.07 11.13 4.37
N TYR A 239 28.98 10.96 3.41
CA TYR A 239 28.58 10.76 2.02
C TYR A 239 28.09 9.33 1.74
N ASN A 240 26.85 9.27 1.26
CA ASN A 240 26.06 8.11 0.90
C ASN A 240 26.66 7.36 -0.31
N SER A 241 27.65 6.50 -0.03
CA SER A 241 28.29 5.64 -1.04
C SER A 241 27.34 4.62 -1.69
N GLU A 242 26.17 4.39 -1.10
CA GLU A 242 25.14 3.44 -1.56
C GLU A 242 24.30 4.03 -2.71
N LEU A 243 24.01 5.34 -2.69
CA LEU A 243 23.30 6.02 -3.79
C LEU A 243 24.10 6.04 -5.10
N ARG A 244 25.44 6.11 -5.05
CA ARG A 244 26.30 6.02 -6.26
C ARG A 244 26.42 4.59 -6.80
N ALA A 245 26.20 3.56 -5.98
CA ALA A 245 26.19 2.17 -6.43
C ALA A 245 24.97 1.87 -7.31
N LEU A 246 23.81 2.44 -6.96
CA LEU A 246 22.55 2.32 -7.70
C LEU A 246 22.61 2.91 -9.13
N VAL A 247 23.26 4.05 -9.32
CA VAL A 247 23.41 4.69 -10.65
C VAL A 247 24.40 3.95 -11.56
N ASN A 248 25.41 3.28 -10.99
CA ASN A 248 26.47 2.60 -11.74
C ASN A 248 26.22 1.08 -11.93
N GLY A 249 25.05 0.57 -11.55
CA GLY A 249 24.71 -0.84 -11.70
C GLY A 249 25.53 -1.77 -10.81
N GLN A 250 26.16 -1.25 -9.75
CA GLN A 250 26.62 -2.10 -8.66
C GLN A 250 25.42 -2.30 -7.74
N LYS A 251 24.95 -3.56 -7.63
CA LYS A 251 23.95 -3.95 -6.64
C LYS A 251 24.45 -3.57 -5.24
N GLY A 252 24.04 -2.41 -4.76
CA GLY A 252 24.00 -2.11 -3.34
C GLY A 252 22.98 -3.06 -2.71
N GLN A 253 23.39 -3.74 -1.65
CA GLN A 253 22.65 -4.80 -0.98
C GLN A 253 21.72 -4.16 0.08
N PHE A 254 20.40 -4.46 -0.02
CA PHE A 254 19.28 -4.35 0.98
C PHE A 254 18.67 -2.97 1.36
N PRO A 255 17.44 -2.87 1.94
CA PRO A 255 16.17 -3.56 1.61
C PRO A 255 14.87 -2.67 1.70
N GLY A 256 13.95 -2.72 0.73
CA GLY A 256 12.51 -2.41 0.90
C GLY A 256 11.69 -2.58 -0.39
N GLY A 257 10.45 -3.10 -0.28
CA GLY A 257 9.55 -3.42 -1.40
C GLY A 257 9.25 -4.92 -1.51
N LEU A 258 7.98 -5.31 -1.53
CA LEU A 258 7.61 -6.72 -1.79
C LEU A 258 7.70 -6.98 -3.30
N ASP A 259 8.54 -7.93 -3.70
CA ASP A 259 8.52 -8.51 -5.04
C ASP A 259 7.14 -9.10 -5.37
N ASP A 260 6.85 -9.36 -6.65
CA ASP A 260 5.59 -9.96 -7.15
C ASP A 260 5.27 -11.36 -6.56
N ASP A 261 6.17 -11.94 -5.77
CA ASP A 261 6.01 -13.18 -5.00
C ASP A 261 6.04 -12.99 -3.47
N GLY A 262 6.09 -11.75 -2.97
CA GLY A 262 6.06 -11.47 -1.54
C GLY A 262 7.38 -11.56 -0.80
N ARG A 263 8.50 -11.55 -1.53
CA ARG A 263 9.83 -11.41 -0.93
C ARG A 263 10.13 -9.93 -0.76
N GLY A 264 10.37 -9.50 0.49
CA GLY A 264 11.21 -8.34 0.72
C GLY A 264 12.63 -8.64 0.23
N PRO A 265 13.44 -7.62 -0.11
CA PRO A 265 14.83 -7.79 -0.52
C PRO A 265 15.60 -8.58 0.53
N ASP A 266 15.83 -9.82 0.11
CA ASP A 266 16.48 -10.96 0.71
C ASP A 266 16.10 -11.34 2.17
N GLU A 267 16.03 -12.65 2.41
CA GLU A 267 16.13 -13.20 3.76
C GLU A 267 17.38 -12.57 4.42
N ILE A 268 17.22 -11.98 5.60
CA ILE A 268 18.33 -11.33 6.30
C ILE A 268 19.35 -12.41 6.67
N ASP A 269 20.37 -12.56 5.83
CA ASP A 269 21.44 -13.55 5.99
C ASP A 269 22.44 -13.18 7.11
N ASP A 270 22.23 -12.09 7.86
CA ASP A 270 23.16 -11.74 8.95
C ASP A 270 22.55 -11.02 10.16
N ALA A 271 21.34 -11.44 10.56
CA ALA A 271 20.76 -11.05 11.84
C ALA A 271 20.14 -12.32 12.48
N GLY A 272 20.65 -12.69 13.67
CA GLY A 272 20.68 -14.05 14.20
C GLY A 272 19.49 -14.95 13.81
N THR A 273 19.80 -16.09 13.17
CA THR A 273 18.84 -17.15 12.92
C THR A 273 18.73 -18.07 14.13
N TYR A 274 17.51 -18.32 14.59
CA TYR A 274 17.22 -19.14 15.76
C TYR A 274 16.21 -20.22 15.39
N THR A 275 16.67 -21.46 15.27
CA THR A 275 15.77 -22.61 15.16
C THR A 275 15.26 -23.00 16.54
N VAL A 276 13.94 -23.12 16.68
CA VAL A 276 13.28 -23.40 17.95
C VAL A 276 12.43 -24.65 17.86
N HIS A 277 12.41 -25.41 18.95
CA HIS A 277 11.66 -26.65 19.12
C HIS A 277 10.61 -26.57 20.23
N THR A 278 10.68 -25.53 21.07
CA THR A 278 9.79 -25.34 22.22
C THR A 278 9.32 -23.89 22.33
N GLU A 279 8.22 -23.67 23.05
CA GLU A 279 7.61 -22.35 23.20
C GLU A 279 8.50 -21.40 24.01
N LYS A 280 9.31 -21.94 24.94
CA LYS A 280 10.29 -21.15 25.70
C LYS A 280 11.45 -20.68 24.82
N GLU A 281 11.92 -21.54 23.92
CA GLU A 281 12.95 -21.18 22.93
C GLU A 281 12.39 -20.13 21.97
N PHE A 282 11.17 -20.30 21.48
CA PHE A 282 10.47 -19.32 20.66
C PHE A 282 10.42 -17.95 21.34
N LEU A 283 9.92 -17.85 22.58
CA LEU A 283 9.90 -16.59 23.32
C LEU A 283 11.29 -15.97 23.56
N ALA A 284 12.35 -16.77 23.63
CA ALA A 284 13.72 -16.29 23.80
C ALA A 284 14.35 -15.80 22.49
N ALA A 285 13.93 -16.39 21.37
CA ALA A 285 14.41 -16.10 20.04
C ALA A 285 13.84 -14.78 19.47
N LEU A 286 12.66 -14.33 19.90
CA LEU A 286 12.05 -13.08 19.43
C LEU A 286 12.93 -11.85 19.72
N GLY A 287 13.19 -11.05 18.68
CA GLY A 287 13.88 -9.76 18.75
C GLY A 287 13.94 -9.09 17.38
N ASN A 288 14.38 -7.83 17.34
CA ASN A 288 14.58 -7.11 16.06
C ASN A 288 15.72 -7.71 15.24
N GLY A 289 15.60 -7.66 13.91
CA GLY A 289 16.61 -8.20 13.00
C GLY A 289 16.85 -9.68 13.32
N ARG A 290 15.81 -10.50 13.34
CA ARG A 290 15.96 -11.93 13.65
C ARG A 290 15.08 -12.76 12.76
N THR A 291 15.60 -13.93 12.41
CA THR A 291 14.80 -14.99 11.79
C THR A 291 14.60 -16.10 12.82
N VAL A 292 13.36 -16.27 13.27
CA VAL A 292 12.96 -17.35 14.18
C VAL A 292 12.35 -18.46 13.33
N ILE A 293 13.02 -19.61 13.31
CA ILE A 293 12.61 -20.79 12.53
C ILE A 293 11.95 -21.80 13.47
N ILE A 294 10.66 -22.09 13.27
CA ILE A 294 10.00 -23.20 13.96
C ILE A 294 10.38 -24.47 13.21
N ALA A 295 11.08 -25.37 13.90
CA ALA A 295 11.68 -26.55 13.29
C ALA A 295 10.64 -27.50 12.69
N LYS A 296 11.11 -28.38 11.82
CA LYS A 296 10.30 -29.43 11.22
C LYS A 296 9.58 -30.27 12.28
N ASP A 297 8.33 -30.64 11.99
CA ASP A 297 7.49 -31.48 12.86
C ASP A 297 7.32 -30.89 14.29
N THR A 298 7.37 -29.55 14.41
CA THR A 298 7.26 -28.83 15.68
C THR A 298 5.95 -28.07 15.76
N HIS A 299 5.17 -28.36 16.81
CA HIS A 299 3.89 -27.73 17.08
C HIS A 299 3.98 -26.99 18.41
N LEU A 300 3.97 -25.66 18.34
CA LEU A 300 4.09 -24.78 19.50
C LEU A 300 2.70 -24.42 20.02
N ASN A 301 2.42 -24.65 21.31
CA ASN A 301 1.22 -24.11 21.94
C ASN A 301 1.61 -22.97 22.91
N LEU A 302 1.44 -21.73 22.46
CA LEU A 302 1.96 -20.57 23.18
C LEU A 302 1.28 -20.35 24.54
N SER A 303 0.08 -20.87 24.75
CA SER A 303 -0.63 -20.75 26.03
C SER A 303 0.16 -21.33 27.20
N ARG A 304 0.96 -22.38 26.93
CA ARG A 304 1.85 -23.01 27.92
C ARG A 304 2.90 -22.07 28.50
N VAL A 305 3.24 -21.00 27.79
CA VAL A 305 4.23 -20.00 28.22
C VAL A 305 3.61 -18.64 28.51
N LEU A 306 2.57 -18.24 27.76
CA LEU A 306 1.89 -16.96 27.94
C LEU A 306 1.18 -16.87 29.30
N GLU A 307 0.66 -17.96 29.86
CA GLU A 307 0.02 -17.92 31.18
C GLU A 307 1.03 -17.90 32.35
N ASN A 308 2.32 -18.08 32.09
CA ASN A 308 3.34 -18.11 33.13
C ASN A 308 3.92 -16.71 33.38
N GLN A 309 3.33 -15.99 34.32
CA GLN A 309 3.73 -14.63 34.69
C GLN A 309 5.22 -14.46 35.04
N SER A 310 5.87 -15.50 35.58
CA SER A 310 7.29 -15.45 35.90
C SER A 310 8.21 -15.34 34.68
N LEU A 311 7.74 -15.75 33.49
CA LEU A 311 8.50 -15.63 32.24
C LEU A 311 8.52 -14.21 31.66
N PHE A 312 7.68 -13.32 32.19
CA PHE A 312 7.49 -11.94 31.70
C PHE A 312 7.79 -10.88 32.76
N THR A 313 7.80 -11.25 34.05
CA THR A 313 8.07 -10.34 35.16
C THR A 313 9.56 -10.27 35.45
N ASN A 314 10.14 -9.07 35.52
CA ASN A 314 11.58 -8.84 35.72
C ASN A 314 12.50 -9.51 34.67
N VAL A 315 11.96 -9.84 33.49
CA VAL A 315 12.73 -10.36 32.36
C VAL A 315 12.96 -9.23 31.35
N LYS A 316 14.21 -8.95 31.01
CA LYS A 316 14.56 -7.90 30.04
C LYS A 316 13.87 -8.15 28.69
N GLY A 317 13.23 -7.13 28.14
CA GLY A 317 12.54 -7.21 26.84
C GLY A 317 11.18 -7.90 26.90
N ARG A 318 10.70 -8.29 28.09
CA ARG A 318 9.38 -8.90 28.27
C ARG A 318 8.55 -8.16 29.31
N ARG A 319 7.23 -8.24 29.17
CA ARG A 319 6.30 -7.60 30.10
C ARG A 319 5.01 -8.41 30.24
N TRP A 320 4.48 -8.42 31.46
CA TRP A 320 3.12 -8.87 31.75
C TRP A 320 2.23 -7.63 31.84
N SER A 321 1.21 -7.52 30.99
CA SER A 321 0.36 -6.32 30.90
C SER A 321 -1.11 -6.68 30.67
N SER A 322 -2.00 -5.70 30.87
CA SER A 322 -3.40 -5.75 30.42
C SER A 322 -3.66 -4.80 29.25
N ASP A 323 -2.64 -4.06 28.81
CA ASP A 323 -2.67 -3.19 27.64
C ASP A 323 -1.26 -3.15 27.06
N ALA A 324 -1.06 -3.85 25.94
CA ALA A 324 0.20 -3.88 25.22
C ALA A 324 0.43 -2.55 24.46
N SER A 325 -0.64 -1.89 24.03
CA SER A 325 -0.57 -0.65 23.25
C SER A 325 -0.07 0.56 24.05
N ALA A 326 -0.22 0.53 25.38
CA ALA A 326 0.42 1.48 26.28
C ALA A 326 1.97 1.45 26.22
N SER A 327 2.56 0.43 25.58
CA SER A 327 4.01 0.30 25.39
C SER A 327 4.50 0.77 24.01
N ILE A 328 3.64 1.34 23.18
CA ILE A 328 4.05 1.99 21.91
C ILE A 328 5.04 3.13 22.22
N GLY A 329 6.11 3.24 21.43
CA GLY A 329 7.18 4.23 21.61
C GLY A 329 8.25 3.85 22.64
N SER A 330 8.15 2.65 23.23
CA SER A 330 9.22 2.07 24.05
C SER A 330 10.18 1.19 23.21
N GLN A 331 11.19 0.60 23.86
CA GLN A 331 12.03 -0.43 23.23
C GLN A 331 11.17 -1.63 22.78
N PRO A 332 11.66 -2.49 21.88
CA PRO A 332 10.92 -3.69 21.47
C PRO A 332 10.57 -4.57 22.68
N LEU A 333 9.30 -4.98 22.78
CA LEU A 333 8.78 -5.73 23.92
C LEU A 333 7.92 -6.92 23.49
N VAL A 334 8.23 -8.09 24.05
CA VAL A 334 7.36 -9.26 24.02
C VAL A 334 6.41 -9.20 25.21
N ILE A 335 5.13 -9.04 24.96
CA ILE A 335 4.12 -8.83 26.00
C ILE A 335 3.19 -10.02 26.06
N SER A 336 3.02 -10.56 27.27
CA SER A 336 1.84 -11.35 27.61
C SER A 336 0.75 -10.39 28.02
N GLU A 337 -0.27 -10.25 27.17
CA GLU A 337 -1.38 -9.32 27.36
C GLU A 337 -2.63 -10.07 27.82
N SER A 338 -3.23 -9.60 28.91
CA SER A 338 -4.46 -10.17 29.47
C SER A 338 -5.64 -9.95 28.53
N GLU A 339 -6.32 -11.04 28.19
CA GLU A 339 -7.58 -11.05 27.44
C GLU A 339 -8.69 -11.71 28.26
N THR A 340 -9.91 -11.73 27.69
CA THR A 340 -11.12 -12.17 28.40
C THR A 340 -11.01 -13.59 29.00
N ASP A 341 -10.36 -14.53 28.31
CA ASP A 341 -10.23 -15.92 28.74
C ASP A 341 -8.79 -16.45 28.77
N GLY A 342 -7.79 -15.57 28.84
CA GLY A 342 -6.39 -15.98 28.95
C GLY A 342 -5.40 -14.86 28.63
N GLN A 343 -4.30 -15.23 27.98
CA GLN A 343 -3.23 -14.32 27.61
C GLN A 343 -2.94 -14.43 26.12
N GLN A 344 -2.68 -13.30 25.47
CA GLN A 344 -2.24 -13.22 24.07
C GLN A 344 -0.80 -12.77 23.94
N LEU A 345 -0.14 -13.19 22.86
CA LEU A 345 1.21 -12.73 22.53
C LEU A 345 1.14 -11.43 21.73
N ALA A 346 1.55 -10.32 22.36
CA ALA A 346 1.73 -9.04 21.69
C ALA A 346 3.21 -8.72 21.49
N LEU A 347 3.61 -8.49 20.24
CA LEU A 347 4.93 -8.06 19.82
C LEU A 347 4.86 -6.56 19.54
N VAL A 348 5.52 -5.75 20.37
CA VAL A 348 5.40 -4.28 20.33
C VAL A 348 6.70 -3.63 19.87
N ASN A 349 6.63 -2.73 18.89
CA ASN A 349 7.75 -1.96 18.32
C ASN A 349 8.85 -2.82 17.67
N PHE A 350 8.50 -4.01 17.17
CA PHE A 350 9.48 -4.88 16.50
C PHE A 350 9.85 -4.33 15.13
N LYS A 351 11.10 -4.56 14.73
CA LYS A 351 11.60 -4.24 13.39
C LYS A 351 12.31 -5.43 12.80
N GLU A 352 12.05 -5.75 11.53
CA GLU A 352 12.82 -6.77 10.79
C GLU A 352 12.82 -8.14 11.48
N LEU A 353 11.67 -8.54 12.04
CA LEU A 353 11.47 -9.87 12.63
C LEU A 353 10.79 -10.78 11.61
N VAL A 354 11.42 -11.91 11.30
CA VAL A 354 10.83 -12.98 10.49
C VAL A 354 10.52 -14.17 11.39
N ILE A 355 9.27 -14.63 11.40
CA ILE A 355 8.85 -15.88 12.03
C ILE A 355 8.49 -16.84 10.91
N LYS A 356 9.27 -17.90 10.71
CA LYS A 356 9.01 -18.88 9.64
C LYS A 356 8.96 -20.31 10.12
N GLY A 357 8.08 -21.10 9.54
CA GLY A 357 7.96 -22.53 9.80
C GLY A 357 8.73 -23.39 8.81
N GLU A 358 9.24 -24.52 9.27
CA GLU A 358 9.62 -25.64 8.40
C GLU A 358 8.43 -26.58 8.16
N LYS A 359 8.65 -27.69 7.43
CA LYS A 359 7.63 -28.69 7.13
C LYS A 359 6.87 -29.15 8.38
N ASN A 360 5.54 -29.20 8.29
CA ASN A 360 4.63 -29.65 9.33
C ASN A 360 4.87 -28.92 10.68
N SER A 361 4.99 -27.59 10.63
CA SER A 361 5.14 -26.75 11.83
C SER A 361 3.90 -25.90 12.09
N SER A 362 3.55 -25.71 13.37
CA SER A 362 2.39 -24.89 13.74
C SER A 362 2.59 -24.04 14.98
N ILE A 363 1.79 -22.98 15.05
CA ILE A 363 1.58 -22.17 16.25
C ILE A 363 0.10 -22.28 16.63
N GLU A 364 -0.16 -22.70 17.86
CA GLU A 364 -1.49 -22.84 18.42
C GLU A 364 -1.64 -22.03 19.71
N VAL A 365 -2.86 -21.55 19.95
CA VAL A 365 -3.20 -20.81 21.17
C VAL A 365 -4.56 -21.29 21.72
N ASP A 366 -4.61 -21.62 23.01
CA ASP A 366 -5.79 -22.15 23.69
C ASP A 366 -6.87 -21.07 23.99
N PRO A 367 -6.55 -19.88 24.56
CA PRO A 367 -7.55 -18.84 24.80
C PRO A 367 -8.19 -18.37 23.50
N ARG A 368 -9.52 -18.39 23.48
CA ARG A 368 -10.29 -18.15 22.26
C ARG A 368 -10.61 -16.68 22.01
N TYR A 369 -10.31 -15.82 22.99
CA TYR A 369 -10.42 -14.36 22.87
C TYR A 369 -9.08 -13.70 22.51
N SER A 370 -8.02 -14.49 22.32
CA SER A 370 -6.66 -14.00 22.08
C SER A 370 -6.28 -14.05 20.60
N PHE A 371 -5.40 -13.14 20.17
CA PHE A 371 -4.65 -13.33 18.93
C PHE A 371 -3.60 -14.43 19.07
N CYS A 372 -3.43 -15.26 18.03
CA CYS A 372 -2.31 -16.21 18.01
C CYS A 372 -0.97 -15.47 17.92
N LEU A 373 -0.92 -14.45 17.05
CA LEU A 373 0.18 -13.49 16.95
C LEU A 373 -0.39 -12.08 16.81
N TYR A 374 0.02 -11.15 17.68
CA TYR A 374 -0.41 -9.74 17.60
C TYR A 374 0.78 -8.82 17.43
N PHE A 375 0.85 -8.12 16.30
CA PHE A 375 1.89 -7.14 16.00
C PHE A 375 1.38 -5.73 16.27
N ILE A 376 2.08 -4.97 17.12
CA ILE A 376 1.72 -3.61 17.48
C ILE A 376 2.87 -2.66 17.17
N ASN A 377 2.63 -1.71 16.28
CA ASN A 377 3.61 -0.73 15.82
C ASN A 377 4.91 -1.38 15.29
N CYS A 378 4.76 -2.50 14.59
CA CYS A 378 5.88 -3.24 14.01
C CYS A 378 6.18 -2.77 12.59
N GLU A 379 7.45 -2.72 12.23
CA GLU A 379 7.93 -2.33 10.90
C GLU A 379 8.67 -3.49 10.25
N HIS A 380 8.30 -3.85 9.02
CA HIS A 380 8.99 -4.90 8.27
C HIS A 380 9.06 -6.25 9.03
N CYS A 381 7.95 -6.69 9.63
CA CYS A 381 7.86 -8.00 10.28
C CYS A 381 7.08 -8.99 9.42
N GLU A 382 7.55 -10.23 9.37
CA GLU A 382 7.01 -11.24 8.47
C GLU A 382 6.65 -12.56 9.18
N VAL A 383 5.58 -13.23 8.73
CA VAL A 383 5.16 -14.57 9.18
C VAL A 383 5.03 -15.50 7.99
N HIS A 384 5.83 -16.57 7.93
CA HIS A 384 5.93 -17.45 6.77
C HIS A 384 5.64 -18.91 7.06
N ASN A 385 5.04 -19.60 6.10
CA ASN A 385 5.05 -21.06 6.00
C ASN A 385 4.67 -21.75 7.33
N LEU A 386 3.59 -21.29 7.95
CA LEU A 386 3.10 -21.80 9.23
C LEU A 386 1.63 -22.14 9.15
N THR A 387 1.24 -23.20 9.85
CA THR A 387 -0.15 -23.45 10.22
C THR A 387 -0.41 -22.75 11.54
N ILE A 388 -1.34 -21.80 11.59
CA ILE A 388 -1.59 -20.97 12.79
C ILE A 388 -3.07 -20.99 13.13
N GLY A 389 -3.39 -21.29 14.39
CA GLY A 389 -4.78 -21.32 14.82
C GLY A 389 -5.03 -21.62 16.29
N HIS A 390 -6.28 -21.97 16.60
CA HIS A 390 -6.72 -22.30 17.95
C HIS A 390 -6.95 -23.81 18.13
N THR A 391 -6.78 -24.31 19.36
CA THR A 391 -6.87 -25.74 19.69
C THR A 391 -8.29 -26.28 19.80
N GLU A 392 -9.31 -25.44 19.99
CA GLU A 392 -10.72 -25.84 20.10
C GLU A 392 -11.65 -25.01 19.20
N GLY A 393 -12.70 -25.63 18.62
CA GLY A 393 -13.79 -24.93 17.92
C GLY A 393 -14.85 -24.33 18.87
N GLY A 394 -15.29 -23.08 18.65
CA GLY A 394 -16.30 -22.43 19.52
C GLY A 394 -16.72 -21.03 19.07
N PHE A 395 -17.51 -20.32 19.91
CA PHE A 395 -17.79 -18.89 19.78
C PHE A 395 -16.66 -18.09 20.45
N CYS A 396 -16.04 -17.16 19.72
CA CYS A 396 -14.73 -16.60 20.04
C CYS A 396 -14.64 -15.13 19.65
N SER A 397 -13.72 -14.37 20.26
CA SER A 397 -13.53 -12.93 19.96
C SER A 397 -12.12 -12.54 19.51
N GLY A 398 -11.13 -13.43 19.61
CA GLY A 398 -9.76 -13.19 19.14
C GLY A 398 -9.61 -13.58 17.67
N GLY A 399 -8.78 -12.85 16.92
CA GLY A 399 -8.45 -13.23 15.54
C GLY A 399 -7.22 -14.13 15.47
N VAL A 400 -6.86 -14.67 14.29
CA VAL A 400 -5.64 -15.49 14.19
C VAL A 400 -4.40 -14.59 14.21
N ILE A 401 -4.33 -13.59 13.34
CA ILE A 401 -3.25 -12.59 13.33
C ILE A 401 -3.81 -11.17 13.48
N GLY A 402 -3.32 -10.45 14.48
CA GLY A 402 -3.62 -9.03 14.70
C GLY A 402 -2.48 -8.14 14.21
N VAL A 403 -2.79 -7.02 13.56
CA VAL A 403 -1.81 -5.98 13.19
C VAL A 403 -2.35 -4.61 13.56
N ARG A 404 -1.70 -3.89 14.48
CA ARG A 404 -2.12 -2.56 14.91
C ARG A 404 -0.99 -1.55 14.75
N GLY A 405 -1.17 -0.53 13.92
CA GLY A 405 -0.10 0.43 13.64
C GLY A 405 1.01 -0.17 12.78
N GLY A 406 2.14 0.53 12.71
CA GLY A 406 3.31 0.03 11.99
C GLY A 406 3.13 -0.02 10.47
N ARG A 407 4.13 -0.59 9.78
CA ARG A 407 4.11 -0.68 8.32
C ARG A 407 4.92 -1.82 7.73
N MET A 408 4.66 -2.16 6.47
CA MET A 408 5.47 -3.12 5.67
C MET A 408 5.48 -4.52 6.26
N ASN A 409 4.40 -4.92 6.91
CA ASN A 409 4.31 -6.25 7.51
C ASN A 409 3.77 -7.26 6.48
N VAL A 410 4.22 -8.52 6.58
CA VAL A 410 3.96 -9.54 5.56
C VAL A 410 3.49 -10.84 6.19
N ILE A 411 2.47 -11.46 5.61
CA ILE A 411 2.02 -12.81 5.95
C ILE A 411 2.03 -13.63 4.67
N LYS A 412 2.86 -14.67 4.57
CA LYS A 412 2.95 -15.46 3.34
C LYS A 412 3.06 -16.95 3.54
N ASP A 413 2.53 -17.70 2.57
CA ASP A 413 2.59 -19.16 2.55
C ASP A 413 1.98 -19.81 3.80
N CYS A 414 1.07 -19.12 4.50
CA CYS A 414 0.51 -19.58 5.77
C CYS A 414 -0.86 -20.24 5.59
N ASP A 415 -1.17 -21.18 6.48
CA ASP A 415 -2.48 -21.77 6.63
C ASP A 415 -3.10 -21.29 7.95
N LEU A 416 -3.94 -20.26 7.86
CA LEU A 416 -4.60 -19.65 9.00
C LEU A 416 -5.97 -20.30 9.18
N TYR A 417 -6.13 -21.00 10.29
CA TYR A 417 -7.39 -21.61 10.67
C TYR A 417 -7.73 -21.15 12.07
N GLY A 418 -8.99 -21.06 12.43
CA GLY A 418 -9.27 -20.82 13.82
C GLY A 418 -10.64 -20.28 14.04
N CYS A 419 -11.29 -20.91 15.02
CA CYS A 419 -12.62 -20.70 15.56
C CYS A 419 -12.98 -19.28 16.04
N GLY A 420 -12.09 -18.31 15.79
CA GLY A 420 -12.07 -16.93 16.23
C GLY A 420 -13.00 -15.96 15.49
N THR A 421 -12.83 -14.66 15.79
CA THR A 421 -13.54 -13.59 15.09
C THR A 421 -13.12 -13.49 13.64
N TYR A 422 -11.87 -13.10 13.37
CA TYR A 422 -11.34 -12.88 12.02
C TYR A 422 -10.02 -13.62 11.84
N GLY A 423 -9.74 -14.13 10.64
CA GLY A 423 -8.40 -14.64 10.34
C GLY A 423 -7.34 -13.56 10.47
N ILE A 424 -7.64 -12.35 9.99
CA ILE A 424 -6.78 -11.17 10.16
C ILE A 424 -7.61 -9.97 10.62
N ASP A 425 -7.18 -9.33 11.71
CA ASP A 425 -7.67 -8.02 12.17
C ASP A 425 -6.54 -7.00 12.06
N ALA A 426 -6.69 -6.04 11.16
CA ALA A 426 -5.71 -4.98 10.94
C ALA A 426 -6.29 -3.60 11.23
N ARG A 427 -5.55 -2.79 11.99
CA ARG A 427 -5.97 -1.46 12.45
C ARG A 427 -4.84 -0.46 12.29
N GLN A 428 -5.10 0.67 11.64
CA GLN A 428 -4.19 1.81 11.54
C GLN A 428 -2.80 1.45 11.01
N THR A 429 -2.71 0.43 10.14
CA THR A 429 -1.45 -0.06 9.57
C THR A 429 -1.34 0.31 8.10
N ASN A 430 -0.10 0.48 7.63
CA ASN A 430 0.21 0.84 6.25
C ASN A 430 1.01 -0.28 5.58
N ASP A 431 0.77 -0.55 4.30
CA ASP A 431 1.55 -1.51 3.51
C ASP A 431 1.54 -2.94 4.10
N LEU A 432 0.34 -3.50 4.32
CA LEU A 432 0.18 -4.89 4.76
C LEU A 432 0.04 -5.83 3.55
N GLY A 433 0.99 -6.75 3.37
CA GLY A 433 0.97 -7.76 2.32
C GLY A 433 0.56 -9.15 2.84
N VAL A 434 -0.40 -9.78 2.18
CA VAL A 434 -0.82 -11.16 2.48
C VAL A 434 -0.79 -12.00 1.20
N ILE A 435 0.03 -13.06 1.18
CA ILE A 435 0.45 -13.68 -0.09
C ILE A 435 0.41 -15.19 0.01
N ASN A 436 -0.28 -15.85 -0.93
CA ASN A 436 -0.37 -17.30 -0.99
C ASN A 436 -0.77 -17.90 0.38
N THR A 437 -1.77 -17.30 1.03
CA THR A 437 -2.22 -17.67 2.38
C THR A 437 -3.67 -18.17 2.33
N SER A 438 -3.95 -19.24 3.06
CA SER A 438 -5.30 -19.75 3.29
C SER A 438 -5.86 -19.17 4.58
N ILE A 439 -7.12 -18.74 4.58
CA ILE A 439 -7.85 -18.31 5.78
C ILE A 439 -9.19 -19.04 5.82
N HIS A 440 -9.37 -19.89 6.83
CA HIS A 440 -10.53 -20.75 6.89
C HIS A 440 -11.04 -21.10 8.28
N ASP A 441 -12.27 -21.61 8.31
CA ASP A 441 -12.96 -22.03 9.53
C ASP A 441 -13.07 -20.93 10.61
N CYS A 442 -13.03 -19.65 10.21
CA CYS A 442 -13.29 -18.50 11.09
C CYS A 442 -14.79 -18.33 11.35
N THR A 443 -15.16 -17.92 12.57
CA THR A 443 -16.56 -17.98 12.99
C THR A 443 -17.27 -16.64 13.02
N TYR A 444 -16.64 -15.48 13.15
CA TYR A 444 -17.37 -14.18 13.13
C TYR A 444 -17.30 -13.51 11.75
N GLY A 445 -16.16 -13.62 11.09
CA GLY A 445 -15.85 -13.12 9.76
C GLY A 445 -14.47 -13.63 9.31
N ILE A 446 -13.97 -13.11 8.21
CA ILE A 446 -12.71 -13.51 7.58
C ILE A 446 -11.63 -12.45 7.84
N LEU A 447 -11.96 -11.19 7.56
CA LEU A 447 -11.04 -10.06 7.59
C LEU A 447 -11.71 -8.82 8.18
N GLN A 448 -10.97 -8.09 9.00
CA GLN A 448 -11.39 -6.78 9.51
C GLN A 448 -10.29 -5.73 9.29
N PHE A 449 -10.67 -4.59 8.73
CA PHE A 449 -9.77 -3.45 8.52
C PHE A 449 -10.35 -2.17 9.15
N ASN A 450 -9.53 -1.44 9.90
CA ASN A 450 -9.91 -0.14 10.45
C ASN A 450 -8.80 0.90 10.22
N GLY A 451 -9.05 1.94 9.43
CA GLY A 451 -8.09 3.02 9.21
C GLY A 451 -6.77 2.58 8.57
N CYS A 452 -6.78 1.54 7.72
CA CYS A 452 -5.58 0.98 7.12
C CYS A 452 -5.30 1.56 5.72
N MET A 453 -4.05 1.54 5.27
CA MET A 453 -3.68 1.99 3.93
C MET A 453 -2.85 0.94 3.19
N ALA A 454 -3.12 0.76 1.89
CA ALA A 454 -2.36 -0.13 1.01
C ALA A 454 -2.30 -1.58 1.53
N VAL A 455 -3.46 -2.19 1.77
CA VAL A 455 -3.57 -3.61 2.15
C VAL A 455 -3.74 -4.46 0.90
N LYS A 456 -2.85 -5.42 0.65
CA LYS A 456 -2.88 -6.25 -0.55
C LYS A 456 -2.89 -7.75 -0.23
N PHE A 457 -3.90 -8.43 -0.74
CA PHE A 457 -4.00 -9.89 -0.76
C PHE A 457 -3.66 -10.41 -2.16
N THR A 458 -2.77 -11.39 -2.25
CA THR A 458 -2.35 -11.97 -3.53
C THR A 458 -2.40 -13.49 -3.48
N LYS A 459 -3.15 -14.12 -4.38
CA LYS A 459 -3.27 -15.60 -4.48
C LYS A 459 -3.75 -16.27 -3.18
N CYS A 460 -4.58 -15.58 -2.39
CA CYS A 460 -5.13 -16.13 -1.15
C CYS A 460 -6.40 -16.96 -1.39
N ASP A 461 -6.67 -17.88 -0.47
CA ASP A 461 -7.92 -18.63 -0.39
C ASP A 461 -8.66 -18.30 0.90
N PHE A 462 -9.94 -17.97 0.78
CA PHE A 462 -10.82 -17.69 1.90
C PHE A 462 -12.00 -18.66 1.86
N PHE A 463 -12.06 -19.62 2.79
CA PHE A 463 -13.07 -20.69 2.73
C PHE A 463 -13.58 -21.21 4.06
N ASN A 464 -14.78 -21.83 4.06
CA ASN A 464 -15.42 -22.38 5.27
C ASN A 464 -15.63 -21.38 6.42
N ASN A 465 -15.65 -20.07 6.15
CA ASN A 465 -15.83 -19.04 7.17
C ASN A 465 -17.32 -18.69 7.34
N ARG A 466 -17.75 -18.26 8.54
CA ARG A 466 -19.18 -18.10 8.89
C ARG A 466 -19.58 -16.87 9.72
N GLU A 467 -20.88 -16.81 10.04
CA GLU A 467 -21.67 -15.86 10.88
C GLU A 467 -21.97 -14.47 10.31
N TYR A 468 -21.11 -13.46 10.44
CA TYR A 468 -21.50 -12.05 10.19
C TYR A 468 -20.96 -11.49 8.85
N GLY A 469 -20.51 -10.23 8.85
CA GLY A 469 -19.80 -9.63 7.72
C GLY A 469 -18.48 -10.36 7.52
N LEU A 470 -18.31 -10.97 6.35
CA LEU A 470 -17.16 -11.83 6.10
C LEU A 470 -15.88 -10.99 5.87
N VAL A 471 -15.96 -9.89 5.13
CA VAL A 471 -14.83 -8.98 4.93
C VAL A 471 -15.31 -7.57 5.23
N GLU A 472 -14.81 -6.98 6.31
CA GLU A 472 -15.26 -5.67 6.79
C GLU A 472 -14.12 -4.65 6.79
N SER A 473 -14.45 -3.42 6.40
CA SER A 473 -13.49 -2.32 6.34
C SER A 473 -14.16 -0.99 6.65
N TRP A 474 -13.53 -0.23 7.54
CA TRP A 474 -13.91 1.15 7.87
C TRP A 474 -12.72 2.09 7.73
N GLY A 475 -12.89 3.19 6.99
CA GLY A 475 -11.91 4.25 6.81
C GLY A 475 -10.56 3.78 6.25
N SER A 476 -10.53 2.65 5.54
CA SER A 476 -9.29 2.10 4.98
C SER A 476 -9.19 2.39 3.48
N GLU A 477 -8.01 2.68 2.97
CA GLU A 477 -7.81 3.05 1.55
C GLU A 477 -6.81 2.11 0.87
N GLY A 478 -7.01 1.86 -0.43
CA GLY A 478 -6.08 1.04 -1.20
C GLY A 478 -6.13 -0.45 -0.86
N VAL A 479 -7.29 -0.99 -0.47
CA VAL A 479 -7.46 -2.43 -0.25
C VAL A 479 -7.61 -3.15 -1.59
N VAL A 480 -6.76 -4.15 -1.83
CA VAL A 480 -6.67 -4.90 -3.09
C VAL A 480 -6.65 -6.40 -2.84
N PHE A 481 -7.46 -7.13 -3.61
CA PHE A 481 -7.37 -8.59 -3.73
C PHE A 481 -7.01 -8.94 -5.16
N ASP A 482 -5.89 -9.63 -5.36
CA ASP A 482 -5.39 -10.08 -6.66
C ASP A 482 -5.32 -11.62 -6.69
N ASP A 483 -5.92 -12.23 -7.70
CA ASP A 483 -5.99 -13.69 -7.93
C ASP A 483 -6.47 -14.50 -6.69
N CYS A 484 -7.31 -13.89 -5.85
CA CYS A 484 -7.86 -14.50 -4.65
C CYS A 484 -9.12 -15.34 -4.91
N ARG A 485 -9.42 -16.30 -4.04
CA ARG A 485 -10.63 -17.13 -4.14
C ARG A 485 -11.44 -17.09 -2.85
N PHE A 486 -12.74 -16.85 -2.98
CA PHE A 486 -13.70 -16.90 -1.88
C PHE A 486 -14.72 -18.00 -2.18
N PHE A 487 -14.80 -19.04 -1.36
CA PHE A 487 -15.70 -20.18 -1.59
C PHE A 487 -16.07 -20.86 -0.28
N ALA A 488 -17.19 -21.59 -0.21
CA ALA A 488 -17.65 -22.27 1.00
C ALA A 488 -17.84 -21.36 2.23
N ASN A 489 -17.97 -20.05 2.05
CA ASN A 489 -18.24 -19.11 3.13
C ASN A 489 -19.75 -18.87 3.27
N TRP A 490 -20.22 -18.73 4.50
CA TRP A 490 -21.64 -18.50 4.79
C TRP A 490 -21.84 -17.57 6.00
N GLY A 491 -22.22 -16.33 5.73
CA GLY A 491 -22.69 -15.39 6.76
C GLY A 491 -24.17 -15.04 6.59
N ASP A 492 -24.73 -14.47 7.66
CA ASP A 492 -26.05 -13.84 7.72
C ASP A 492 -26.05 -12.43 7.07
N SER A 493 -24.86 -11.95 6.67
CA SER A 493 -24.64 -10.65 6.04
C SER A 493 -24.01 -10.76 4.64
N LYS A 494 -23.59 -9.61 4.10
CA LYS A 494 -22.90 -9.50 2.80
C LYS A 494 -21.44 -9.96 2.91
N LEU A 495 -20.89 -10.42 1.79
CA LEU A 495 -19.49 -10.85 1.70
C LEU A 495 -18.51 -9.68 1.94
N PHE A 496 -18.73 -8.53 1.32
CA PHE A 496 -17.88 -7.35 1.43
C PHE A 496 -18.65 -6.16 2.03
N TYR A 497 -18.16 -5.64 3.15
CA TYR A 497 -18.67 -4.45 3.81
C TYR A 497 -17.57 -3.39 3.95
N PHE A 498 -17.49 -2.53 2.95
CA PHE A 498 -16.51 -1.44 2.85
C PHE A 498 -17.23 -0.10 2.78
N ASP A 499 -16.77 0.88 3.55
CA ASP A 499 -17.19 2.28 3.44
C ASP A 499 -16.38 3.07 2.38
N THR A 500 -15.29 2.49 1.89
CA THR A 500 -14.42 3.02 0.83
C THR A 500 -14.35 2.08 -0.39
N THR A 501 -13.69 2.54 -1.45
CA THR A 501 -13.44 1.71 -2.65
C THR A 501 -12.34 0.68 -2.39
N PHE A 502 -12.59 -0.55 -2.81
CA PHE A 502 -11.61 -1.64 -2.85
C PHE A 502 -11.60 -2.31 -4.23
N TYR A 503 -10.54 -3.07 -4.52
CA TYR A 503 -10.33 -3.66 -5.84
C TYR A 503 -10.20 -5.17 -5.78
N LEU A 504 -10.87 -5.84 -6.71
CA LEU A 504 -10.74 -7.25 -7.03
C LEU A 504 -10.13 -7.37 -8.43
N MET A 505 -9.05 -8.13 -8.57
CA MET A 505 -8.39 -8.39 -9.84
C MET A 505 -8.20 -9.88 -10.03
N GLY A 506 -8.83 -10.48 -11.04
CA GLY A 506 -8.67 -11.91 -11.33
C GLY A 506 -9.22 -12.84 -10.23
N CYS A 507 -10.02 -12.30 -9.32
CA CYS A 507 -10.56 -13.04 -8.19
C CYS A 507 -11.69 -13.99 -8.62
N LYS A 508 -11.82 -15.12 -7.92
CA LYS A 508 -12.92 -16.08 -8.10
C LYS A 508 -13.81 -16.07 -6.86
N ILE A 509 -15.02 -15.55 -7.01
CA ILE A 509 -15.99 -15.36 -5.94
C ILE A 509 -17.15 -16.33 -6.12
N TYR A 510 -17.20 -17.34 -5.25
CA TYR A 510 -18.29 -18.31 -5.18
C TYR A 510 -19.20 -17.92 -4.02
N HIS A 511 -20.10 -16.97 -4.29
CA HIS A 511 -21.02 -16.40 -3.32
C HIS A 511 -22.26 -15.87 -4.04
N PRO A 512 -23.49 -15.97 -3.47
CA PRO A 512 -24.67 -15.38 -4.08
C PRO A 512 -24.46 -13.90 -4.42
N THR A 513 -24.65 -13.53 -5.69
CA THR A 513 -24.31 -12.21 -6.23
C THR A 513 -25.09 -11.08 -5.56
N GLN A 514 -26.34 -11.35 -5.16
CA GLN A 514 -27.17 -10.44 -4.38
C GLN A 514 -26.62 -10.16 -2.97
N ASN A 515 -25.69 -10.98 -2.49
CA ASN A 515 -25.08 -10.89 -1.16
C ASN A 515 -23.60 -10.50 -1.20
N LEU A 516 -23.12 -9.87 -2.28
CA LEU A 516 -21.73 -9.43 -2.35
C LEU A 516 -21.44 -8.16 -1.52
N GLY A 517 -22.43 -7.28 -1.31
CA GLY A 517 -22.29 -6.10 -0.45
C GLY A 517 -21.88 -4.84 -1.18
N THR A 518 -21.01 -4.01 -0.60
CA THR A 518 -20.71 -2.64 -1.08
C THR A 518 -19.81 -2.58 -2.32
N MET A 519 -19.56 -3.72 -2.95
CA MET A 519 -18.77 -3.83 -4.17
C MET A 519 -19.45 -3.10 -5.35
N ASN A 520 -18.78 -2.07 -5.87
CA ASN A 520 -19.18 -1.43 -7.11
C ASN A 520 -18.47 -2.11 -8.30
N MET A 521 -19.25 -2.80 -9.14
CA MET A 521 -18.75 -3.49 -10.32
C MET A 521 -18.09 -2.57 -11.35
N ALA A 522 -18.48 -1.28 -11.40
CA ALA A 522 -17.89 -0.31 -12.33
C ALA A 522 -16.46 0.11 -11.92
N ASP A 523 -16.12 -0.02 -10.64
CA ASP A 523 -14.81 0.35 -10.10
C ASP A 523 -13.79 -0.79 -10.25
N GLN A 524 -14.24 -1.99 -10.63
CA GLN A 524 -13.38 -3.16 -10.80
C GLN A 524 -12.75 -3.15 -12.21
N SER A 525 -11.58 -2.53 -12.34
CA SER A 525 -10.77 -2.52 -13.57
C SER A 525 -9.63 -3.56 -13.51
N GLY A 526 -9.08 -3.95 -14.67
CA GLY A 526 -7.96 -4.90 -14.73
C GLY A 526 -8.37 -6.35 -15.04
N LYS A 527 -7.75 -7.32 -14.36
CA LYS A 527 -8.00 -8.76 -14.59
C LYS A 527 -9.46 -9.12 -14.29
N LYS A 528 -10.12 -9.83 -15.21
CA LYS A 528 -11.56 -10.15 -15.10
C LYS A 528 -11.84 -11.06 -13.90
N ASN A 529 -12.72 -10.62 -13.01
CA ASN A 529 -13.22 -11.41 -11.88
C ASN A 529 -14.28 -12.43 -12.33
N PHE A 530 -14.31 -13.58 -11.67
CA PHE A 530 -15.30 -14.63 -11.85
C PHE A 530 -16.27 -14.66 -10.68
N PHE A 531 -17.58 -14.73 -10.96
CA PHE A 531 -18.62 -14.80 -9.94
C PHE A 531 -19.52 -16.01 -10.20
N SER A 532 -19.78 -16.80 -9.17
CA SER A 532 -20.70 -17.95 -9.21
C SER A 532 -21.60 -17.96 -7.98
N PRO A 533 -22.92 -18.13 -8.11
CA PRO A 533 -23.85 -18.13 -6.99
C PRO A 533 -23.87 -19.46 -6.21
N ASN A 534 -22.84 -20.30 -6.32
CA ASN A 534 -22.75 -21.59 -5.64
C ASN A 534 -21.72 -21.53 -4.49
N PRO A 535 -22.09 -21.03 -3.30
CA PRO A 535 -21.14 -20.91 -2.21
C PRO A 535 -20.70 -22.28 -1.68
N LEU A 536 -21.52 -23.33 -1.78
CA LEU A 536 -21.25 -24.63 -1.18
C LEU A 536 -20.71 -25.67 -2.17
N ASP A 537 -20.07 -25.21 -3.24
CA ASP A 537 -19.47 -26.09 -4.25
C ASP A 537 -18.29 -26.88 -3.66
N LYS A 538 -18.54 -28.17 -3.35
CA LYS A 538 -17.55 -29.06 -2.72
C LYS A 538 -16.44 -29.52 -3.68
N ASP A 539 -16.58 -29.24 -4.97
CA ASP A 539 -15.59 -29.60 -5.99
C ASP A 539 -14.43 -28.58 -6.02
N ILE A 540 -14.63 -27.39 -5.43
CA ILE A 540 -13.57 -26.40 -5.26
C ILE A 540 -12.67 -26.86 -4.12
N LYS A 541 -11.40 -27.16 -4.44
CA LYS A 541 -10.38 -27.46 -3.44
C LYS A 541 -9.53 -26.23 -3.15
N ALA A 542 -9.21 -26.05 -1.87
CA ALA A 542 -8.20 -25.10 -1.40
C ALA A 542 -6.86 -25.42 -2.08
N ARG A 543 -6.04 -24.39 -2.27
CA ARG A 543 -4.64 -24.54 -2.66
C ARG A 543 -3.93 -25.24 -1.49
N ASN A 544 -2.96 -26.07 -1.82
CA ASN A 544 -2.15 -26.75 -0.83
C ASN A 544 -1.11 -25.77 -0.26
N ILE A 545 -1.58 -24.86 0.58
CA ILE A 545 -0.83 -23.76 1.20
C ILE A 545 -0.41 -24.18 2.63
N GLY A 546 0.66 -23.59 3.16
CA GLY A 546 1.18 -23.90 4.49
C GLY A 546 2.40 -24.82 4.48
N PRO A 547 2.90 -25.19 5.67
CA PRO A 547 4.10 -26.00 5.84
C PRO A 547 3.90 -27.47 5.46
N GLN A 548 4.06 -27.77 4.18
CA GLN A 548 3.90 -29.10 3.59
C GLN A 548 5.00 -30.11 3.91
#